data_AF-A0A848T7W6-F1
#
_entry.id   AF-A0A848T7W6-F1
#
_cell.length_a   1.000
_cell.length_b   1.000
_cell.length_c   1.000
_cell.angle_alpha   90.00
_cell.angle_beta   90.00
_cell.angle_gamma   90.00
#
_symmetry.space_group_name_H-M   'P 1'
#
loop_
_entity.id
_entity.type
_entity.pdbx_description
1 polymer ?
#
loop_
_entity_poly.entity_id
_entity_poly.type
_entity_poly.pdbx_seq_one_letter_code
_entity_poly.pdbx_strand_id
1 'polypeptide(L)'
;METGSIIFDPHLPWPVVWIAVALATVFVGLAIWRRLSGWWLRGLALAVLLLALANPSLQIEDRETLSDIVILVVDQSASQGVDVRPAQIADAVARVEAEIADLPNTELRIVEMTDSDGNRGTLLMEALTNALAEEPRARIAGALVLTDGQIHDIERLPEMPAPLHALLTGEDDDWDRRLLVQNAPAFAIIGEPVTLTLRIEDQGALPPGLPEMAEIAISVDGDEPQRFEVPVGRDLDLPVTLRHGGMNVIQFTLPEQDGELTDRNNSAVVQINGVRDRLRVLLVSGEPHAGERTWRNLLKSDASVDLVHFTILRPPEKQDGVPVNELSLIAFPTRELFLDKITEFDLIIFDRYKRRGILPSIYL
;
A
#
# COMPACT_ATOMS: atom_id res chain seq x y z
N MET A 1 -30.64 9.26 -35.57
CA MET A 1 -31.08 8.98 -36.95
C MET A 1 -32.56 8.69 -36.89
N GLU A 2 -33.41 9.45 -37.59
CA GLU A 2 -34.85 9.21 -37.62
C GLU A 2 -35.16 8.06 -38.59
N THR A 3 -35.52 6.89 -38.05
CA THR A 3 -36.09 5.80 -38.86
C THR A 3 -37.61 5.80 -38.68
N GLY A 4 -38.33 6.21 -39.72
CA GLY A 4 -39.79 6.13 -39.76
C GLY A 4 -40.24 4.74 -40.22
N SER A 5 -41.13 4.10 -39.46
CA SER A 5 -41.82 2.88 -39.91
C SER A 5 -43.33 3.08 -39.87
N ILE A 6 -44.03 2.54 -40.87
CA ILE A 6 -45.50 2.54 -40.88
C ILE A 6 -45.93 1.25 -40.21
N ILE A 7 -46.53 1.37 -39.03
CA ILE A 7 -47.11 0.25 -38.31
C ILE A 7 -48.64 0.30 -38.46
N PHE A 8 -49.25 -0.88 -38.59
CA PHE A 8 -50.71 -1.01 -38.59
C PHE A 8 -51.12 -1.48 -37.20
N ASP A 9 -51.81 -0.62 -36.46
CA ASP A 9 -52.30 -0.90 -35.11
C ASP A 9 -53.85 -0.92 -35.09
N PRO A 10 -54.46 -1.98 -35.64
CA PRO A 10 -55.91 -2.05 -35.74
C PRO A 10 -56.55 -2.15 -34.35
N HIS A 11 -57.59 -1.36 -34.11
CA HIS A 11 -58.37 -1.43 -32.86
C HIS A 11 -59.08 -2.79 -32.64
N LEU A 12 -59.12 -3.63 -33.67
CA LEU A 12 -59.67 -4.98 -33.63
C LEU A 12 -58.57 -6.02 -33.91
N PRO A 13 -58.66 -7.23 -33.35
CA PRO A 13 -57.73 -8.30 -33.67
C PRO A 13 -57.63 -8.55 -35.17
N TRP A 14 -56.42 -8.78 -35.67
CA TRP A 14 -56.13 -9.05 -37.09
C TRP A 14 -57.09 -10.05 -37.78
N PRO A 15 -57.50 -11.16 -37.14
CA PRO A 15 -58.48 -12.07 -37.75
C PRO A 15 -59.81 -11.40 -38.10
N VAL A 16 -60.29 -10.47 -37.27
CA VAL A 16 -61.55 -9.74 -37.50
C VAL A 16 -61.41 -8.77 -38.67
N VAL A 17 -60.27 -8.11 -38.79
CA VAL A 17 -59.95 -7.23 -39.93
C VAL A 17 -59.91 -8.04 -41.23
N TRP A 18 -59.28 -9.22 -41.24
CA TRP A 18 -59.26 -10.12 -42.40
C TRP A 18 -60.66 -10.62 -42.79
N ILE A 19 -61.51 -10.94 -41.81
CA ILE A 19 -62.92 -11.29 -42.06
C ILE A 19 -63.65 -10.10 -42.70
N ALA A 20 -63.45 -8.88 -42.21
CA ALA A 20 -64.05 -7.68 -42.79
C ALA A 20 -63.59 -7.43 -44.23
N VAL A 21 -62.29 -7.64 -44.53
CA VAL A 21 -61.73 -7.57 -45.89
C VAL A 21 -62.39 -8.62 -46.80
N ALA A 22 -62.56 -9.85 -46.32
CA ALA A 22 -63.19 -10.92 -47.10
C ALA A 22 -64.67 -10.59 -47.41
N LEU A 23 -65.42 -10.12 -46.42
CA LEU A 23 -66.82 -9.71 -46.59
C LEU A 23 -66.97 -8.52 -47.55
N ALA A 24 -66.11 -7.51 -47.42
CA ALA A 24 -66.09 -6.36 -48.33
C ALA A 24 -65.81 -6.81 -49.77
N THR A 25 -64.88 -7.74 -49.95
CA THR A 25 -64.52 -8.30 -51.27
C THR A 25 -65.68 -9.06 -51.90
N VAL A 26 -66.35 -9.93 -51.12
CA VAL A 26 -67.55 -10.65 -51.59
C VAL A 26 -68.66 -9.67 -51.96
N PHE A 27 -68.89 -8.64 -51.14
CA PHE A 27 -69.93 -7.64 -51.39
C PHE A 27 -69.70 -6.85 -52.68
N VAL A 28 -68.45 -6.40 -52.91
CA VAL A 28 -68.07 -5.72 -54.15
C VAL A 28 -68.14 -6.67 -55.35
N GLY A 29 -67.65 -7.91 -55.21
CA GLY A 29 -67.72 -8.94 -56.25
C GLY A 29 -69.15 -9.27 -56.68
N LEU A 30 -70.08 -9.39 -55.73
CA LEU A 30 -71.51 -9.55 -56.00
C LEU A 30 -72.12 -8.33 -56.69
N ALA A 31 -71.72 -7.12 -56.31
CA ALA A 31 -72.18 -5.89 -56.95
C ALA A 31 -71.73 -5.79 -58.41
N ILE A 32 -70.49 -6.22 -58.71
CA ILE A 32 -69.95 -6.33 -60.07
C ILE A 32 -70.70 -7.40 -60.85
N TRP A 33 -70.87 -8.60 -60.28
CA TRP A 33 -71.55 -9.72 -60.94
C TRP A 33 -73.01 -9.38 -61.30
N ARG A 34 -73.71 -8.67 -60.43
CA ARG A 34 -75.07 -8.17 -60.67
C ARG A 34 -75.14 -6.89 -61.51
N ARG A 35 -74.00 -6.39 -62.01
CA ARG A 35 -73.87 -5.15 -62.82
C ARG A 35 -74.57 -3.95 -62.19
N LEU A 36 -74.50 -3.82 -60.87
CA LEU A 36 -75.09 -2.69 -60.17
C LEU A 36 -74.32 -1.40 -60.46
N SER A 37 -75.03 -0.34 -60.86
CA SER A 37 -74.44 0.99 -61.00
C SER A 37 -73.90 1.49 -59.65
N GLY A 38 -72.68 2.04 -59.63
CA GLY A 38 -72.05 2.58 -58.42
C GLY A 38 -71.26 1.55 -57.58
N TRP A 39 -70.94 0.38 -58.12
CA TRP A 39 -70.07 -0.60 -57.44
C TRP A 39 -68.70 -0.01 -57.04
N TRP A 40 -68.15 0.89 -57.86
CA TRP A 40 -66.87 1.54 -57.62
C TRP A 40 -66.91 2.49 -56.42
N LEU A 41 -68.02 3.21 -56.21
CA LEU A 41 -68.24 4.06 -55.03
C LEU A 41 -68.36 3.23 -53.76
N ARG A 42 -69.05 2.09 -53.82
CA ARG A 42 -69.17 1.15 -52.69
C ARG A 42 -67.83 0.51 -52.35
N GLY A 43 -67.05 0.14 -53.37
CA GLY A 43 -65.69 -0.37 -53.20
C GLY A 43 -64.78 0.65 -52.56
N LEU A 44 -64.81 1.91 -53.01
CA LEU A 44 -64.04 3.00 -52.42
C LEU A 44 -64.42 3.25 -50.96
N ALA A 45 -65.73 3.29 -50.65
CA ALA A 45 -66.21 3.49 -49.27
C ALA A 45 -65.74 2.36 -48.34
N LEU A 46 -65.80 1.11 -48.79
CA LEU A 46 -65.29 -0.04 -48.03
C LEU A 46 -63.77 0.00 -47.88
N ALA A 47 -63.03 0.44 -48.91
CA ALA A 47 -61.59 0.60 -48.83
C ALA A 47 -61.18 1.66 -47.80
N VAL A 48 -61.87 2.80 -47.77
CA VAL A 48 -61.64 3.85 -46.76
C VAL A 48 -61.97 3.33 -45.35
N LEU A 49 -63.05 2.58 -45.19
CA LEU A 49 -63.42 1.98 -43.90
C LEU A 49 -62.36 0.97 -43.43
N LEU A 50 -61.87 0.11 -44.32
CA LEU A 50 -60.82 -0.87 -44.02
C LEU A 50 -59.49 -0.20 -43.69
N LEU A 51 -59.13 0.89 -44.39
CA LEU A 51 -57.94 1.68 -44.09
C LEU A 51 -58.05 2.32 -42.70
N ALA A 52 -59.22 2.88 -42.37
CA ALA A 52 -59.49 3.42 -41.03
C ALA A 52 -59.43 2.34 -39.95
N LEU A 53 -59.90 1.12 -40.24
CA LEU A 53 -59.85 0.00 -39.31
C LEU A 53 -58.43 -0.56 -39.13
N ALA A 54 -57.62 -0.52 -40.19
CA ALA A 54 -56.21 -0.90 -40.16
C ALA A 54 -55.34 0.12 -39.41
N ASN A 55 -55.84 1.37 -39.25
CA ASN A 55 -55.25 2.45 -38.48
C ASN A 55 -53.72 2.59 -38.70
N PRO A 56 -53.29 2.96 -39.93
CA PRO A 56 -51.88 3.15 -40.21
C PRO A 56 -51.33 4.30 -39.36
N SER A 57 -50.38 3.99 -38.50
CA SER A 57 -49.70 4.94 -37.63
C SER A 57 -48.27 5.13 -38.09
N LEU A 58 -47.84 6.38 -38.18
CA LEU A 58 -46.46 6.74 -38.46
C LEU A 58 -45.69 6.72 -37.13
N GLN A 59 -44.86 5.71 -36.92
CA GLN A 59 -43.98 5.64 -35.76
C GLN A 59 -42.62 6.22 -36.14
N ILE A 60 -42.31 7.38 -35.56
CA ILE A 60 -40.98 7.98 -35.61
C ILE A 60 -40.28 7.57 -34.32
N GLU A 61 -39.20 6.81 -34.45
CA GLU A 61 -38.39 6.39 -33.31
C GLU A 61 -37.21 7.36 -33.15
N ASP A 62 -37.26 8.21 -32.11
CA ASP A 62 -36.13 9.03 -31.72
C ASP A 62 -35.15 8.19 -30.91
N ARG A 63 -34.01 7.86 -31.54
CA ARG A 63 -32.89 7.18 -30.88
C ARG A 63 -31.78 8.18 -30.62
N GLU A 64 -31.53 8.46 -29.35
CA GLU A 64 -30.29 9.08 -28.89
C GLU A 64 -29.25 7.98 -28.63
N THR A 65 -28.15 7.99 -29.38
CA THR A 65 -27.00 7.13 -29.09
C THR A 65 -26.27 7.70 -27.88
N LEU A 66 -26.08 6.90 -26.84
CA LEU A 66 -25.21 7.29 -25.73
C LEU A 66 -23.76 7.31 -26.19
N SER A 67 -22.99 8.29 -25.73
CA SER A 67 -21.57 8.37 -26.01
C SER A 67 -20.79 7.28 -25.28
N ASP A 68 -19.78 6.76 -25.97
CA ASP A 68 -18.79 5.86 -25.44
C ASP A 68 -17.77 6.63 -24.59
N ILE A 69 -17.22 6.01 -23.56
CA ILE A 69 -16.28 6.62 -22.63
C ILE A 69 -14.96 5.86 -22.68
N VAL A 70 -13.89 6.60 -22.91
CA VAL A 70 -12.52 6.13 -22.74
C VAL A 70 -11.95 6.77 -21.48
N ILE A 71 -11.42 5.95 -20.58
CA ILE A 71 -10.77 6.43 -19.35
C ILE A 71 -9.27 6.50 -19.61
N LEU A 72 -8.64 7.62 -19.33
CA LEU A 72 -7.18 7.78 -19.32
C LEU A 72 -6.75 8.03 -17.88
N VAL A 73 -6.04 7.08 -17.29
CA VAL A 73 -5.40 7.26 -15.98
C VAL A 73 -3.98 7.78 -16.21
N VAL A 74 -3.68 8.96 -15.67
CA VAL A 74 -2.37 9.59 -15.77
C VAL A 74 -1.67 9.48 -14.43
N ASP A 75 -0.58 8.71 -14.41
CA ASP A 75 0.34 8.65 -13.28
C ASP A 75 1.12 9.97 -13.15
N GLN A 76 0.99 10.64 -12.00
CA GLN A 76 1.78 11.80 -11.59
C GLN A 76 2.52 11.51 -10.27
N SER A 77 2.86 10.26 -10.01
CA SER A 77 3.76 9.89 -8.91
C SER A 77 5.13 10.56 -9.05
N ALA A 78 5.91 10.56 -7.96
CA ALA A 78 7.24 11.18 -7.95
C ALA A 78 8.19 10.59 -9.02
N SER A 79 8.03 9.32 -9.40
CA SER A 79 8.84 8.66 -10.42
C SER A 79 8.58 9.17 -11.84
N GLN A 80 7.42 9.80 -12.07
CA GLN A 80 7.08 10.48 -13.32
C GLN A 80 7.69 11.87 -13.44
N GLY A 81 8.21 12.41 -12.33
CA GLY A 81 8.95 13.67 -12.29
C GLY A 81 10.41 13.56 -12.69
N VAL A 82 10.86 12.38 -13.16
CA VAL A 82 12.27 12.07 -13.43
C VAL A 82 12.58 12.13 -14.92
N ASP A 83 13.68 12.80 -15.24
CA ASP A 83 14.26 12.92 -16.59
C ASP A 83 13.26 13.37 -17.68
N VAL A 84 13.09 12.61 -18.77
CA VAL A 84 12.25 12.97 -19.93
C VAL A 84 10.75 12.73 -19.71
N ARG A 85 10.37 12.01 -18.64
CA ARG A 85 9.00 11.52 -18.42
C ARG A 85 7.94 12.62 -18.34
N PRO A 86 8.17 13.78 -17.69
CA PRO A 86 7.16 14.85 -17.66
C PRO A 86 6.76 15.35 -19.07
N ALA A 87 7.73 15.43 -19.98
CA ALA A 87 7.48 15.85 -21.35
C ALA A 87 6.75 14.74 -22.14
N GLN A 88 7.19 13.48 -21.98
CA GLN A 88 6.51 12.33 -22.59
C GLN A 88 5.05 12.24 -22.14
N ILE A 89 4.76 12.51 -20.86
CA ILE A 89 3.39 12.50 -20.34
C ILE A 89 2.54 13.57 -21.00
N ALA A 90 3.02 14.82 -21.01
CA ALA A 90 2.29 15.92 -21.62
C ALA A 90 1.99 15.65 -23.11
N ASP A 91 2.98 15.13 -23.84
CA ASP A 91 2.84 14.79 -25.25
C ASP A 91 1.91 13.58 -25.48
N ALA A 92 1.92 12.59 -24.59
CA ALA A 92 1.03 11.43 -24.67
C ALA A 92 -0.42 11.83 -24.38
N VAL A 93 -0.67 12.62 -23.33
CA VAL A 93 -2.00 13.13 -22.99
C VAL A 93 -2.57 13.95 -24.15
N ALA A 94 -1.80 14.90 -24.69
CA ALA A 94 -2.24 15.73 -25.81
C ALA A 94 -2.55 14.92 -27.07
N ARG A 95 -1.78 13.86 -27.35
CA ARG A 95 -2.04 12.95 -28.48
C ARG A 95 -3.31 12.12 -28.27
N VAL A 96 -3.49 11.54 -27.09
CA VAL A 96 -4.71 10.77 -26.76
C VAL A 96 -5.95 11.66 -26.81
N GLU A 97 -5.88 12.88 -26.27
CA GLU A 97 -6.96 13.86 -26.37
C GLU A 97 -7.35 14.16 -27.81
N ALA A 98 -6.37 14.38 -28.68
CA ALA A 98 -6.61 14.66 -30.10
C ALA A 98 -7.22 13.45 -30.84
N GLU A 99 -6.68 12.24 -30.62
CA GLU A 99 -7.19 11.02 -31.26
C GLU A 99 -8.62 10.69 -30.82
N ILE A 100 -8.94 10.84 -29.53
CA ILE A 100 -10.29 10.58 -29.02
C ILE A 100 -11.27 11.66 -29.47
N ALA A 101 -10.85 12.92 -29.59
CA ALA A 101 -11.70 14.00 -30.09
C ALA A 101 -12.12 13.81 -31.56
N ASP A 102 -11.32 13.10 -32.35
CA ASP A 102 -11.63 12.76 -33.75
C ASP A 102 -12.62 11.57 -33.86
N LEU A 103 -12.85 10.80 -32.79
CA LEU A 103 -13.80 9.70 -32.78
C LEU A 103 -15.24 10.19 -32.60
N PRO A 104 -16.19 9.73 -33.43
CA PRO A 104 -17.59 10.12 -33.29
C PRO A 104 -18.20 9.49 -32.03
N ASN A 105 -18.96 10.28 -31.27
CA ASN A 105 -19.73 9.81 -30.11
C ASN A 105 -18.85 9.19 -29.01
N THR A 106 -17.61 9.68 -28.82
CA THR A 106 -16.69 9.23 -27.77
C THR A 106 -16.30 10.40 -26.87
N GLU A 107 -16.23 10.15 -25.56
CA GLU A 107 -15.78 11.09 -24.53
C GLU A 107 -14.52 10.54 -23.84
N LEU A 108 -13.56 11.43 -23.60
CA LEU A 108 -12.39 11.12 -22.79
C LEU A 108 -12.60 11.56 -21.35
N ARG A 109 -12.30 10.66 -20.40
CA ARG A 109 -12.25 10.95 -18.97
C ARG A 109 -10.82 10.78 -18.48
N ILE A 110 -10.19 11.91 -18.15
CA ILE A 110 -8.83 11.92 -17.62
C ILE A 110 -8.90 11.89 -16.10
N VAL A 111 -8.20 10.94 -15.51
CA VAL A 111 -8.06 10.77 -14.06
C VAL A 111 -6.58 10.84 -13.72
N GLU A 112 -6.20 11.90 -13.02
CA GLU A 112 -4.84 12.09 -12.55
C GLU A 112 -4.69 11.45 -11.18
N MET A 113 -3.62 10.67 -10.99
CA MET A 113 -3.29 10.08 -9.71
C MET A 113 -1.92 10.53 -9.24
N THR A 114 -1.77 10.70 -7.94
CA THR A 114 -0.49 11.02 -7.30
C THR A 114 -0.09 9.91 -6.33
N ASP A 115 1.10 10.03 -5.76
CA ASP A 115 1.54 9.13 -4.69
C ASP A 115 0.54 9.10 -3.53
N SER A 116 0.35 7.90 -2.98
CA SER A 116 -0.56 7.69 -1.86
C SER A 116 0.07 8.05 -0.51
N ASP A 117 -0.77 8.56 0.39
CA ASP A 117 -0.35 8.85 1.76
C ASP A 117 0.15 7.59 2.48
N GLY A 118 1.18 7.79 3.32
CA GLY A 118 1.69 6.76 4.22
C GLY A 118 2.61 5.74 3.55
N ASN A 119 3.32 6.12 2.47
CA ASN A 119 4.32 5.28 1.80
C ASN A 119 3.73 3.97 1.23
N ARG A 120 2.48 4.00 0.77
CA ARG A 120 1.82 2.84 0.13
C ARG A 120 2.12 2.72 -1.37
N GLY A 121 2.90 3.65 -1.93
CA GLY A 121 3.33 3.67 -3.33
C GLY A 121 2.24 4.13 -4.29
N THR A 122 2.38 3.76 -5.57
CA THR A 122 1.47 4.07 -6.67
C THR A 122 0.26 3.13 -6.66
N LEU A 123 -0.92 3.64 -6.28
CA LEU A 123 -2.18 2.89 -6.20
C LEU A 123 -3.02 3.05 -7.47
N LEU A 124 -2.50 2.51 -8.57
CA LEU A 124 -3.07 2.69 -9.90
C LEU A 124 -4.41 1.97 -10.06
N MET A 125 -4.51 0.75 -9.54
CA MET A 125 -5.73 -0.05 -9.66
C MET A 125 -6.87 0.54 -8.82
N GLU A 126 -6.56 1.14 -7.68
CA GLU A 126 -7.53 1.90 -6.88
C GLU A 126 -8.07 3.11 -7.65
N ALA A 127 -7.19 3.90 -8.28
CA ALA A 127 -7.61 5.04 -9.12
C ALA A 127 -8.49 4.60 -10.30
N LEU A 128 -8.10 3.53 -10.99
CA LEU A 128 -8.89 2.95 -12.09
C LEU A 128 -10.26 2.45 -11.59
N THR A 129 -10.31 1.77 -10.45
CA THR A 129 -11.56 1.26 -9.88
C THR A 129 -12.52 2.40 -9.53
N ASN A 130 -12.00 3.49 -8.95
CA ASN A 130 -12.80 4.67 -8.65
C ASN A 130 -13.34 5.32 -9.93
N ALA A 131 -12.50 5.47 -10.97
CA ALA A 131 -12.91 6.00 -12.26
C ALA A 131 -14.01 5.15 -12.92
N LEU A 132 -13.90 3.83 -12.86
CA LEU A 132 -14.92 2.90 -13.37
C LEU A 132 -16.24 2.97 -12.59
N ALA A 133 -16.19 3.32 -11.29
CA ALA A 133 -17.37 3.41 -10.44
C ALA A 133 -18.16 4.70 -10.66
N GLU A 134 -17.51 5.76 -11.13
CA GLU A 134 -18.15 7.03 -11.45
C GLU A 134 -18.92 6.99 -12.78
N GLU A 135 -18.58 6.06 -13.67
CA GLU A 135 -19.14 5.97 -15.02
C GLU A 135 -20.04 4.74 -15.25
N PRO A 136 -21.08 4.83 -16.10
CA PRO A 136 -21.91 3.67 -16.41
C PRO A 136 -21.13 2.58 -17.18
N ARG A 137 -20.96 1.39 -16.58
CA ARG A 137 -20.17 0.28 -17.17
C ARG A 137 -20.49 -0.07 -18.62
N ALA A 138 -21.74 0.10 -19.05
CA ALA A 138 -22.19 -0.19 -20.42
C ALA A 138 -21.70 0.83 -21.46
N ARG A 139 -21.21 2.00 -21.05
CA ARG A 139 -20.65 3.05 -21.91
C ARG A 139 -19.12 3.00 -21.99
N ILE A 140 -18.47 2.18 -21.18
CA ILE A 140 -17.00 2.13 -21.12
C ILE A 140 -16.51 1.36 -22.34
N ALA A 141 -15.82 2.05 -23.24
CA ALA A 141 -15.27 1.48 -24.48
C ALA A 141 -13.81 1.05 -24.33
N GLY A 142 -13.09 1.55 -23.34
CA GLY A 142 -11.72 1.16 -23.03
C GLY A 142 -11.09 1.99 -21.93
N ALA A 143 -9.92 1.56 -21.47
CA ALA A 143 -9.08 2.34 -20.56
C ALA A 143 -7.63 2.35 -21.04
N LEU A 144 -7.00 3.50 -20.89
CA LEU A 144 -5.58 3.75 -21.12
C LEU A 144 -4.95 4.13 -19.79
N VAL A 145 -3.76 3.59 -19.52
CA VAL A 145 -2.99 3.90 -18.33
C VAL A 145 -1.62 4.40 -18.78
N LEU A 146 -1.24 5.60 -18.37
CA LEU A 146 0.06 6.18 -18.64
C LEU A 146 0.89 6.10 -17.36
N THR A 147 1.92 5.24 -17.35
CA THR A 147 2.73 4.92 -16.17
C THR A 147 4.14 4.46 -16.56
N ASP A 148 5.09 4.44 -15.63
CA ASP A 148 6.44 3.87 -15.79
C ASP A 148 6.45 2.37 -15.47
N GLY A 149 5.30 1.81 -15.10
CA GLY A 149 5.12 0.40 -14.78
C GLY A 149 5.31 0.06 -13.29
N GLN A 150 5.59 1.04 -12.43
CA GLN A 150 5.76 0.82 -10.99
C GLN A 150 4.42 0.87 -10.25
N ILE A 151 3.76 -0.28 -10.14
CA ILE A 151 2.41 -0.41 -9.54
C ILE A 151 2.49 -1.23 -8.25
N HIS A 152 1.89 -0.73 -7.17
CA HIS A 152 1.95 -1.34 -5.84
C HIS A 152 0.65 -2.04 -5.42
N ASP A 153 -0.37 -2.03 -6.28
CA ASP A 153 -1.70 -2.59 -6.04
C ASP A 153 -2.23 -3.44 -7.20
N ILE A 154 -1.32 -4.07 -7.96
CA ILE A 154 -1.67 -4.86 -9.15
C ILE A 154 -2.63 -6.02 -8.83
N GLU A 155 -2.59 -6.56 -7.61
CA GLU A 155 -3.50 -7.62 -7.15
C GLU A 155 -4.95 -7.15 -7.05
N ARG A 156 -5.19 -5.83 -7.08
CA ARG A 156 -6.52 -5.20 -7.05
C ARG A 156 -7.05 -4.83 -8.43
N LEU A 157 -6.45 -5.35 -9.51
CA LEU A 157 -6.91 -5.11 -10.88
C LEU A 157 -8.43 -5.40 -11.00
N PRO A 158 -9.26 -4.40 -11.37
CA PRO A 158 -10.70 -4.60 -11.51
C PRO A 158 -11.05 -5.45 -12.73
N GLU A 159 -12.23 -6.09 -12.69
CA GLU A 159 -12.80 -6.75 -13.87
C GLU A 159 -13.24 -5.71 -14.91
N MET A 160 -12.43 -5.58 -15.96
CA MET A 160 -12.64 -4.60 -17.01
C MET A 160 -13.77 -5.03 -17.97
N PRO A 161 -14.76 -4.15 -18.23
CA PRO A 161 -15.79 -4.42 -19.24
C PRO A 161 -15.28 -4.25 -20.68
N ALA A 162 -14.08 -3.69 -20.85
CA ALA A 162 -13.49 -3.29 -22.13
C ALA A 162 -11.95 -3.43 -22.10
N PRO A 163 -11.23 -3.29 -23.23
CA PRO A 163 -9.77 -3.40 -23.26
C PRO A 163 -9.06 -2.38 -22.35
N LEU A 164 -7.97 -2.83 -21.72
CA LEU A 164 -7.06 -2.01 -20.93
C LEU A 164 -5.69 -2.00 -21.62
N HIS A 165 -5.16 -0.82 -21.93
CA HIS A 165 -3.83 -0.66 -22.50
C HIS A 165 -2.95 0.20 -21.60
N ALA A 166 -1.66 -0.13 -21.54
CA ALA A 166 -0.66 0.66 -20.86
C ALA A 166 0.22 1.40 -21.88
N LEU A 167 0.47 2.68 -21.64
CA LEU A 167 1.44 3.51 -22.29
C LEU A 167 2.60 3.71 -21.30
N LEU A 168 3.77 3.20 -21.66
CA LEU A 168 4.93 3.24 -20.78
C LEU A 168 5.73 4.52 -20.99
N THR A 169 6.11 5.17 -19.90
CA THR A 169 7.04 6.31 -19.87
C THR A 169 8.45 5.84 -19.51
N GLY A 170 9.47 6.57 -19.96
CA GLY A 170 10.89 6.21 -19.85
C GLY A 170 11.54 5.94 -21.21
N GLU A 171 12.79 5.49 -21.16
CA GLU A 171 13.60 5.09 -22.32
C GLU A 171 14.03 3.61 -22.21
N ASP A 172 14.30 2.97 -23.34
CA ASP A 172 14.65 1.53 -23.37
C ASP A 172 16.03 1.24 -22.74
N ASP A 173 16.90 2.25 -22.68
CA ASP A 173 18.23 2.22 -22.06
C ASP A 173 18.25 2.78 -20.63
N ASP A 174 17.08 3.13 -20.07
CA ASP A 174 16.94 3.54 -18.67
C ASP A 174 17.48 2.43 -17.75
N TRP A 175 18.36 2.83 -16.85
CA TRP A 175 18.79 1.98 -15.74
C TRP A 175 19.01 2.84 -14.49
N ASP A 176 18.90 2.20 -13.33
CA ASP A 176 18.94 2.89 -12.06
C ASP A 176 19.51 2.00 -10.97
N ARG A 177 20.31 2.60 -10.09
CA ARG A 177 20.83 1.97 -8.88
C ARG A 177 20.11 2.60 -7.70
N ARG A 178 19.64 1.77 -6.76
CA ARG A 178 18.94 2.27 -5.58
C ARG A 178 19.38 1.57 -4.31
N LEU A 179 19.34 2.30 -3.20
CA LEU A 179 19.56 1.79 -1.87
C LEU A 179 18.23 1.53 -1.15
N LEU A 180 18.02 0.29 -0.69
CA LEU A 180 16.85 -0.14 0.06
C LEU A 180 17.22 -0.46 1.51
N VAL A 181 16.46 0.09 2.45
CA VAL A 181 16.54 -0.26 3.87
C VAL A 181 15.40 -1.22 4.19
N GLN A 182 15.71 -2.50 4.36
CA GLN A 182 14.71 -3.53 4.65
C GLN A 182 14.36 -3.59 6.14
N ASN A 183 15.37 -3.51 7.00
CA ASN A 183 15.19 -3.57 8.44
C ASN A 183 16.03 -2.51 9.13
N ALA A 184 15.34 -1.61 9.82
CA ALA A 184 15.93 -0.56 10.64
C ALA A 184 15.11 -0.41 11.93
N PRO A 185 15.54 -1.05 13.04
CA PRO A 185 14.85 -0.93 14.32
C PRO A 185 14.79 0.51 14.80
N ALA A 186 13.64 0.94 15.32
CA ALA A 186 13.47 2.29 15.87
C ALA A 186 14.23 2.52 17.19
N PHE A 187 14.59 1.44 17.89
CA PHE A 187 15.29 1.48 19.17
C PHE A 187 16.42 0.45 19.20
N ALA A 188 17.54 0.80 19.83
CA ALA A 188 18.63 -0.13 20.10
C ALA A 188 19.29 0.18 21.45
N ILE A 189 19.92 -0.83 22.05
CA ILE A 189 20.64 -0.71 23.31
C ILE A 189 22.02 -0.11 23.04
N ILE A 190 22.39 0.92 23.79
CA ILE A 190 23.71 1.57 23.66
C ILE A 190 24.81 0.57 24.01
N GLY A 191 25.83 0.47 23.15
CA GLY A 191 26.96 -0.45 23.36
C GLY A 191 26.71 -1.88 22.86
N GLU A 192 25.47 -2.24 22.50
CA GLU A 192 25.17 -3.51 21.86
C GLU A 192 25.09 -3.34 20.32
N PRO A 193 25.55 -4.34 19.54
CA PRO A 193 25.40 -4.31 18.09
C PRO A 193 23.93 -4.57 17.71
N VAL A 194 23.33 -3.62 16.98
CA VAL A 194 22.04 -3.81 16.30
C VAL A 194 22.31 -4.12 14.82
N THR A 195 21.58 -5.08 14.26
CA THR A 195 21.74 -5.46 12.84
C THR A 195 20.75 -4.68 11.99
N LEU A 196 21.28 -3.93 11.01
CA LEU A 196 20.51 -3.29 9.96
C LEU A 196 20.59 -4.14 8.70
N THR A 197 19.47 -4.30 8.00
CA THR A 197 19.46 -5.03 6.73
C THR A 197 19.25 -4.04 5.60
N LEU A 198 20.26 -3.94 4.74
CA LEU A 198 20.30 -3.05 3.58
C LEU A 198 20.40 -3.89 2.31
N ARG A 199 19.97 -3.34 1.18
CA ARG A 199 20.13 -3.98 -0.12
C ARG A 199 20.37 -2.91 -1.17
N ILE A 200 21.38 -3.11 -2.01
CA ILE A 200 21.60 -2.30 -3.20
C ILE A 200 21.00 -3.06 -4.37
N GLU A 201 20.18 -2.41 -5.18
CA GLU A 201 19.59 -3.01 -6.38
C GLU A 201 19.90 -2.18 -7.61
N ASP A 202 20.28 -2.86 -8.68
CA ASP A 202 20.36 -2.27 -10.01
C ASP A 202 19.16 -2.77 -10.83
N GLN A 203 18.48 -1.87 -11.53
CA GLN A 203 17.28 -2.13 -12.31
C GLN A 203 17.40 -1.52 -13.70
N GLY A 204 16.66 -2.08 -14.67
CA GLY A 204 16.65 -1.59 -16.05
C GLY A 204 17.78 -2.16 -16.92
N ALA A 205 18.17 -1.38 -17.94
CA ALA A 205 19.12 -1.78 -18.97
C ALA A 205 20.57 -1.57 -18.53
N LEU A 206 21.07 -2.44 -17.65
CA LEU A 206 22.40 -2.31 -17.05
C LEU A 206 23.52 -2.19 -18.10
N PRO A 207 24.42 -1.19 -17.98
CA PRO A 207 25.51 -1.02 -18.92
C PRO A 207 26.53 -2.17 -18.78
N PRO A 208 27.17 -2.58 -19.88
CA PRO A 208 28.15 -3.66 -19.86
C PRO A 208 29.39 -3.24 -19.06
N GLY A 209 29.81 -4.10 -18.12
CA GLY A 209 31.00 -3.87 -17.30
C GLY A 209 30.74 -3.13 -15.98
N LEU A 210 29.47 -2.94 -15.61
CA LEU A 210 29.12 -2.43 -14.28
C LEU A 210 29.69 -3.35 -13.18
N PRO A 211 30.36 -2.81 -12.15
CA PRO A 211 30.91 -3.63 -11.06
C PRO A 211 29.82 -4.38 -10.28
N GLU A 212 30.05 -5.65 -9.97
CA GLU A 212 29.17 -6.44 -9.07
C GLU A 212 29.23 -5.97 -7.60
N MET A 213 30.27 -5.21 -7.26
CA MET A 213 30.48 -4.62 -5.94
C MET A 213 30.29 -3.11 -6.04
N ALA A 214 29.47 -2.54 -5.16
CA ALA A 214 29.27 -1.11 -5.05
C ALA A 214 29.98 -0.57 -3.80
N GLU A 215 30.53 0.64 -3.89
CA GLU A 215 31.03 1.36 -2.72
C GLU A 215 29.85 2.02 -2.00
N ILE A 216 29.70 1.73 -0.70
CA ILE A 216 28.74 2.39 0.18
C ILE A 216 29.48 3.23 1.22
N ALA A 217 29.10 4.51 1.33
CA ALA A 217 29.57 5.42 2.36
C ALA A 217 28.56 5.46 3.51
N ILE A 218 29.04 5.24 4.73
CA ILE A 218 28.24 5.16 5.95
C ILE A 218 28.73 6.20 6.94
N SER A 219 27.86 7.13 7.32
CA SER A 219 28.14 8.15 8.34
C SER A 219 27.16 7.99 9.51
N VAL A 220 27.66 8.17 10.73
CA VAL A 220 26.87 8.15 11.96
C VAL A 220 27.00 9.52 12.61
N ASP A 221 25.87 10.19 12.84
CA ASP A 221 25.78 11.53 13.43
C ASP A 221 26.61 12.61 12.71
N GLY A 222 26.84 12.42 11.41
CA GLY A 222 27.62 13.34 10.58
C GLY A 222 29.13 13.20 10.72
N ASP A 223 29.63 12.14 11.37
CA ASP A 223 31.05 11.79 11.39
C ASP A 223 31.60 11.49 9.99
N GLU A 224 32.94 11.48 9.87
CA GLU A 224 33.63 11.11 8.63
C GLU A 224 33.12 9.76 8.08
N PRO A 225 32.62 9.72 6.83
CA PRO A 225 32.03 8.52 6.27
C PRO A 225 33.03 7.37 6.15
N GLN A 226 32.63 6.19 6.61
CA GLN A 226 33.34 4.94 6.37
C GLN A 226 32.88 4.32 5.07
N ARG A 227 33.81 3.91 4.21
CA ARG A 227 33.53 3.32 2.90
C ARG A 227 33.71 1.80 2.95
N PHE A 228 32.76 1.08 2.38
CA PHE A 228 32.80 -0.37 2.27
C PHE A 228 32.44 -0.79 0.85
N GLU A 229 33.05 -1.87 0.35
CA GLU A 229 32.61 -2.52 -0.88
C GLU A 229 31.62 -3.64 -0.53
N VAL A 230 30.43 -3.59 -1.13
CA VAL A 230 29.35 -4.54 -0.85
C VAL A 230 28.75 -5.10 -2.15
N PRO A 231 28.33 -6.37 -2.17
CA PRO A 231 27.72 -6.97 -3.35
C PRO A 231 26.36 -6.35 -3.66
N VAL A 232 26.11 -6.08 -4.94
CA VAL A 232 24.82 -5.62 -5.45
C VAL A 232 23.86 -6.81 -5.59
N GLY A 233 22.56 -6.57 -5.37
CA GLY A 233 21.48 -7.55 -5.51
C GLY A 233 21.39 -8.57 -4.37
N ARG A 234 22.11 -8.35 -3.26
CA ARG A 234 22.10 -9.21 -2.07
C ARG A 234 21.75 -8.41 -0.83
N ASP A 235 21.08 -9.07 0.11
CA ASP A 235 20.80 -8.49 1.42
C ASP A 235 22.11 -8.44 2.24
N LEU A 236 22.35 -7.30 2.87
CA LEU A 236 23.55 -6.98 3.62
C LEU A 236 23.18 -6.73 5.07
N ASP A 237 23.68 -7.58 5.96
CA ASP A 237 23.54 -7.41 7.39
C ASP A 237 24.70 -6.57 7.93
N LEU A 238 24.39 -5.32 8.29
CA LEU A 238 25.34 -4.37 8.84
C LEU A 238 25.17 -4.26 10.36
N PRO A 239 26.10 -4.79 11.17
CA PRO A 239 26.09 -4.57 12.61
C PRO A 239 26.54 -3.13 12.92
N VAL A 240 25.67 -2.36 13.55
CA VAL A 240 25.97 -0.99 14.01
C VAL A 240 25.87 -0.93 15.53
N THR A 241 26.82 -0.26 16.18
CA THR A 241 26.78 -0.01 17.62
C THR A 241 26.54 1.46 17.88
N LEU A 242 25.46 1.78 18.60
CA LEU A 242 25.13 3.16 18.95
C LEU A 242 26.08 3.70 20.01
N ARG A 243 26.57 4.93 19.80
CA ARG A 243 27.57 5.56 20.67
C ARG A 243 26.96 6.30 21.85
N HIS A 244 25.76 6.85 21.67
CA HIS A 244 25.09 7.64 22.70
C HIS A 244 23.59 7.36 22.76
N GLY A 245 22.99 7.80 23.88
CA GLY A 245 21.55 7.75 24.05
C GLY A 245 20.84 8.88 23.30
N GLY A 246 19.57 8.66 23.00
CA GLY A 246 18.77 9.58 22.18
C GLY A 246 18.86 9.23 20.70
N MET A 247 18.42 10.16 19.84
CA MET A 247 18.36 9.94 18.40
C MET A 247 19.78 9.86 17.81
N ASN A 248 20.11 8.73 17.20
CA ASN A 248 21.30 8.54 16.37
C ASN A 248 20.84 8.55 14.91
N VAL A 249 21.53 9.30 14.06
CA VAL A 249 21.21 9.43 12.64
C VAL A 249 22.29 8.72 11.83
N ILE A 250 21.91 7.66 11.11
CA ILE A 250 22.80 6.88 10.26
C ILE A 250 22.46 7.21 8.81
N GLN A 251 23.42 7.76 8.09
CA GLN A 251 23.30 8.07 6.67
C GLN A 251 24.08 7.05 5.85
N PHE A 252 23.42 6.53 4.82
CA PHE A 252 24.00 5.67 3.80
C PHE A 252 23.98 6.42 2.48
N THR A 253 25.07 6.35 1.71
CA THR A 253 25.17 7.04 0.42
C THR A 253 25.97 6.19 -0.56
N LEU A 254 25.44 6.06 -1.77
CA LEU A 254 26.11 5.45 -2.92
C LEU A 254 26.62 6.57 -3.84
N PRO A 255 27.80 6.40 -4.46
CA PRO A 255 28.28 7.33 -5.47
C PRO A 255 27.44 7.19 -6.75
N GLU A 256 26.98 8.32 -7.27
CA GLU A 256 26.32 8.43 -8.58
C GLU A 256 27.18 7.79 -9.67
N GLN A 257 26.56 6.99 -10.54
CA GLN A 257 27.19 6.42 -11.72
C GLN A 257 26.69 7.10 -12.99
N ASP A 258 27.54 7.09 -14.02
CA ASP A 258 27.21 7.67 -15.31
C ASP A 258 26.00 6.95 -15.95
N GLY A 259 24.98 7.74 -16.30
CA GLY A 259 23.76 7.25 -16.94
C GLY A 259 22.72 6.65 -15.98
N GLU A 260 22.90 6.78 -14.66
CA GLU A 260 21.82 6.48 -13.70
C GLU A 260 20.64 7.44 -13.92
N LEU A 261 19.43 6.89 -13.86
CA LEU A 261 18.19 7.65 -14.01
C LEU A 261 18.03 8.73 -12.92
N THR A 262 18.40 8.43 -11.67
CA THR A 262 18.36 9.42 -10.59
C THR A 262 19.38 9.11 -9.48
N ASP A 263 19.92 10.16 -8.85
CA ASP A 263 20.78 10.05 -7.66
C ASP A 263 19.97 10.07 -6.34
N ARG A 264 18.67 10.36 -6.40
CA ARG A 264 17.86 10.67 -5.21
C ARG A 264 17.66 9.45 -4.32
N ASN A 265 17.64 8.27 -4.91
CA ASN A 265 17.50 6.98 -4.24
C ASN A 265 18.85 6.30 -3.94
N ASN A 266 19.97 6.97 -4.22
CA ASN A 266 21.31 6.55 -3.81
C ASN A 266 21.61 6.87 -2.34
N SER A 267 20.72 7.58 -1.64
CA SER A 267 20.89 7.93 -0.23
C SER A 267 19.71 7.49 0.63
N ALA A 268 20.02 7.00 1.84
CA ALA A 268 19.03 6.65 2.84
C ALA A 268 19.47 7.15 4.22
N VAL A 269 18.52 7.69 4.97
CA VAL A 269 18.75 8.17 6.34
C VAL A 269 17.89 7.35 7.29
N VAL A 270 18.55 6.67 8.22
CA VAL A 270 17.93 5.83 9.24
C VAL A 270 18.09 6.51 10.60
N GLN A 271 17.00 6.59 11.36
CA GLN A 271 16.97 7.18 12.68
C GLN A 271 16.72 6.09 13.72
N ILE A 272 17.66 5.91 14.65
CA ILE A 272 17.58 4.90 15.69
C ILE A 272 17.73 5.58 17.05
N ASN A 273 16.77 5.36 17.93
CA ASN A 273 16.84 5.91 19.28
C ASN A 273 17.63 4.96 20.20
N GLY A 274 18.80 5.42 20.65
CA GLY A 274 19.63 4.72 21.62
C GLY A 274 19.03 4.80 23.01
N VAL A 275 18.69 3.64 23.57
CA VAL A 275 18.20 3.50 24.94
C VAL A 275 19.31 2.86 25.77
N ARG A 276 19.53 3.36 26.99
CA ARG A 276 20.46 2.69 27.92
C ARG A 276 19.87 1.35 28.33
N ASP A 277 20.73 0.35 28.46
CA ASP A 277 20.33 -0.84 29.20
C ASP A 277 20.02 -0.47 30.66
N ARG A 278 19.15 -1.24 31.31
CA ARG A 278 18.80 -1.00 32.70
C ARG A 278 19.99 -1.40 33.58
N LEU A 279 20.44 -0.49 34.45
CA LEU A 279 21.42 -0.79 35.48
C LEU A 279 20.85 -1.84 36.43
N ARG A 280 21.48 -3.01 36.50
CA ARG A 280 21.14 -4.07 37.44
C ARG A 280 21.83 -3.78 38.77
N VAL A 281 21.06 -3.33 39.76
CA VAL A 281 21.58 -2.94 41.08
C VAL A 281 21.21 -3.98 42.12
N LEU A 282 22.20 -4.52 42.82
CA LEU A 282 22.02 -5.39 43.97
C LEU A 282 22.14 -4.56 45.27
N LEU A 283 21.05 -4.41 46.00
CA LEU A 283 21.05 -3.76 47.32
C LEU A 283 21.00 -4.83 48.42
N VAL A 284 22.04 -4.90 49.25
CA VAL A 284 22.15 -5.84 50.36
C VAL A 284 22.15 -5.07 51.67
N SER A 285 21.06 -5.22 52.43
CA SER A 285 20.88 -4.55 53.72
C SER A 285 21.14 -5.51 54.88
N GLY A 286 22.10 -5.17 55.75
CA GLY A 286 22.53 -6.04 56.85
C GLY A 286 21.62 -6.08 58.08
N GLU A 287 20.81 -5.03 58.28
CA GLU A 287 19.86 -4.87 59.39
C GLU A 287 18.67 -4.03 58.89
N PRO A 288 17.40 -4.34 59.24
CA PRO A 288 16.26 -3.50 58.84
C PRO A 288 16.34 -2.09 59.45
N HIS A 289 16.15 -1.04 58.64
CA HIS A 289 16.10 0.35 59.11
C HIS A 289 15.22 1.24 58.23
N ALA A 290 14.81 2.40 58.74
CA ALA A 290 13.94 3.32 58.01
C ALA A 290 14.53 3.84 56.69
N GLY A 291 15.86 3.94 56.60
CA GLY A 291 16.58 4.39 55.39
C GLY A 291 16.52 3.41 54.22
N GLU A 292 16.27 2.12 54.49
CA GLU A 292 16.16 1.08 53.46
C GLU A 292 15.02 1.37 52.48
N ARG A 293 13.88 1.88 53.01
CA ARG A 293 12.74 2.30 52.20
C ARG A 293 13.09 3.47 51.30
N THR A 294 13.89 4.42 51.80
CA THR A 294 14.34 5.58 51.02
C THR A 294 15.23 5.14 49.86
N TRP A 295 16.23 4.28 50.11
CA TRP A 295 17.10 3.74 49.06
C TRP A 295 16.33 2.98 47.99
N ARG A 296 15.47 2.05 48.41
CA ARG A 296 14.64 1.27 47.49
C ARG A 296 13.73 2.17 46.66
N ASN A 297 13.08 3.15 47.28
CA ASN A 297 12.16 4.04 46.56
C ASN A 297 12.91 4.94 45.57
N LEU A 298 14.10 5.43 45.94
CA LEU A 298 14.93 6.25 45.07
C LEU A 298 15.38 5.44 43.84
N LEU A 299 15.92 4.24 44.05
CA LEU A 299 16.39 3.39 42.96
C LEU A 299 15.24 2.85 42.09
N LYS A 300 14.09 2.49 42.68
CA LYS A 300 12.91 2.06 41.91
C LYS A 300 12.19 3.19 41.18
N SER A 301 12.43 4.45 41.56
CA SER A 301 11.79 5.59 40.90
C SER A 301 12.39 5.89 39.52
N ASP A 302 13.59 5.39 39.24
CA ASP A 302 14.24 5.50 37.95
C ASP A 302 13.91 4.27 37.07
N ALA A 303 13.30 4.50 35.91
CA ALA A 303 12.93 3.44 34.97
C ALA A 303 14.15 2.75 34.30
N SER A 304 15.35 3.33 34.46
CA SER A 304 16.62 2.79 33.99
C SER A 304 17.32 1.88 35.00
N VAL A 305 16.71 1.58 36.16
CA VAL A 305 17.31 0.73 37.20
C VAL A 305 16.44 -0.51 37.45
N ASP A 306 17.06 -1.69 37.35
CA ASP A 306 16.47 -2.94 37.83
C ASP A 306 17.05 -3.29 39.21
N LEU A 307 16.23 -3.15 40.25
CA LEU A 307 16.66 -3.29 41.65
C LEU A 307 16.29 -4.66 42.21
N VAL A 308 17.31 -5.46 42.53
CA VAL A 308 17.18 -6.65 43.36
C VAL A 308 17.60 -6.30 44.79
N HIS A 309 16.67 -6.40 45.74
CA HIS A 309 16.89 -6.01 47.13
C HIS A 309 16.74 -7.20 48.08
N PHE A 310 17.75 -7.41 48.93
CA PHE A 310 17.72 -8.40 50.01
C PHE A 310 17.99 -7.76 51.37
N THR A 311 17.20 -8.16 52.37
CA THR A 311 17.46 -7.83 53.77
C THR A 311 17.83 -9.10 54.54
N ILE A 312 18.98 -9.08 55.20
CA ILE A 312 19.44 -10.20 56.01
C ILE A 312 18.71 -10.16 57.35
N LEU A 313 17.61 -10.91 57.46
CA LEU A 313 16.75 -10.89 58.66
C LEU A 313 17.31 -11.71 59.84
N ARG A 314 18.26 -12.63 59.59
CA ARG A 314 18.82 -13.51 60.61
C ARG A 314 20.33 -13.72 60.44
N PRO A 315 21.15 -13.53 61.49
CA PRO A 315 22.56 -13.91 61.48
C PRO A 315 22.71 -15.45 61.47
N PRO A 316 23.64 -16.01 60.68
CA PRO A 316 23.87 -17.47 60.60
C PRO A 316 24.35 -18.08 61.94
N GLU A 317 24.87 -17.26 62.86
CA GLU A 317 25.40 -17.67 64.16
C GLU A 317 24.30 -17.99 65.21
N LYS A 318 23.05 -17.53 65.00
CA LYS A 318 21.91 -17.92 65.84
C LYS A 318 21.29 -19.21 65.30
N GLN A 319 21.84 -20.34 65.72
CA GLN A 319 21.22 -21.65 65.51
C GLN A 319 20.02 -21.81 66.47
N ASP A 320 18.81 -21.68 65.95
CA ASP A 320 17.63 -22.24 66.59
C ASP A 320 17.64 -23.74 66.30
N GLY A 321 17.46 -24.59 67.31
CA GLY A 321 17.42 -26.06 67.17
C GLY A 321 16.20 -26.61 66.42
N VAL A 322 15.62 -25.83 65.50
CA VAL A 322 14.43 -26.14 64.71
C VAL A 322 14.85 -26.55 63.29
N PRO A 323 14.32 -27.66 62.74
CA PRO A 323 14.61 -28.11 61.38
C PRO A 323 14.38 -27.03 60.31
N VAL A 324 15.24 -26.98 59.28
CA VAL A 324 15.25 -25.92 58.25
C VAL A 324 13.94 -25.85 57.44
N ASN A 325 13.23 -26.97 57.32
CA ASN A 325 11.92 -27.07 56.65
C ASN A 325 10.76 -26.48 57.48
N GLU A 326 10.96 -26.17 58.76
CA GLU A 326 9.94 -25.62 59.68
C GLU A 326 10.14 -24.13 59.95
N LEU A 327 11.19 -23.52 59.38
CA LEU A 327 11.42 -22.07 59.43
C LEU A 327 10.76 -21.41 58.20
N SER A 328 9.80 -20.51 58.40
CA SER A 328 9.16 -19.71 57.32
C SER A 328 10.08 -18.67 56.65
N LEU A 329 11.39 -18.84 56.73
CA LEU A 329 12.40 -17.90 56.25
C LEU A 329 13.29 -18.60 55.22
N ILE A 330 13.23 -18.12 53.98
CA ILE A 330 14.13 -18.55 52.90
C ILE A 330 15.56 -18.16 53.30
N ALA A 331 16.46 -19.14 53.36
CA ALA A 331 17.86 -18.89 53.66
C ALA A 331 18.47 -17.93 52.61
N PHE A 332 19.35 -17.03 53.03
CA PHE A 332 20.00 -16.09 52.12
C PHE A 332 20.87 -16.88 51.11
N PRO A 333 20.59 -16.82 49.80
CA PRO A 333 21.23 -17.68 48.81
C PRO A 333 22.60 -17.13 48.42
N THR A 334 23.56 -17.25 49.33
CA THR A 334 24.91 -16.68 49.20
C THR A 334 25.66 -17.20 47.98
N ARG A 335 25.52 -18.50 47.69
CA ARG A 335 26.20 -19.15 46.58
C ARG A 335 25.65 -18.67 45.23
N GLU A 336 24.33 -18.72 45.07
CA GLU A 336 23.68 -18.30 43.83
C GLU A 336 23.93 -16.82 43.54
N LEU A 337 23.85 -15.94 44.56
CA LEU A 337 24.00 -14.50 44.36
C LEU A 337 25.46 -14.04 44.23
N PHE A 338 26.40 -14.57 45.02
CA PHE A 338 27.79 -14.06 45.07
C PHE A 338 28.83 -14.96 44.40
N LEU A 339 28.51 -16.22 44.08
CA LEU A 339 29.41 -17.10 43.34
C LEU A 339 28.92 -17.31 41.91
N ASP A 340 27.62 -17.52 41.70
CA ASP A 340 27.09 -17.86 40.37
C ASP A 340 26.64 -16.61 39.57
N LYS A 341 26.00 -15.63 40.22
CA LYS A 341 25.37 -14.47 39.55
C LYS A 341 26.02 -13.11 39.82
N ILE A 342 27.18 -13.07 40.47
CA ILE A 342 27.79 -11.78 40.88
C ILE A 342 28.16 -10.89 39.68
N THR A 343 28.47 -11.50 38.53
CA THR A 343 28.79 -10.81 37.27
C THR A 343 27.56 -10.28 36.53
N GLU A 344 26.34 -10.62 36.97
CA GLU A 344 25.09 -10.13 36.37
C GLU A 344 24.66 -8.75 36.90
N PHE A 345 25.37 -8.18 37.88
CA PHE A 345 25.04 -6.89 38.50
C PHE A 345 26.10 -5.83 38.20
N ASP A 346 25.67 -4.64 37.75
CA ASP A 346 26.54 -3.51 37.42
C ASP A 346 27.01 -2.74 38.67
N LEU A 347 26.20 -2.75 39.73
CA LEU A 347 26.47 -2.06 40.98
C LEU A 347 25.95 -2.86 42.18
N ILE A 348 26.82 -3.07 43.16
CA ILE A 348 26.47 -3.73 44.42
C ILE A 348 26.57 -2.70 45.56
N ILE A 349 25.45 -2.46 46.24
CA ILE A 349 25.35 -1.52 47.36
C ILE A 349 25.20 -2.31 48.65
N PHE A 350 26.16 -2.14 49.57
CA PHE A 350 26.08 -2.68 50.93
C PHE A 350 25.60 -1.62 51.91
N ASP A 351 24.36 -1.74 52.39
CA ASP A 351 23.79 -0.81 53.37
C ASP A 351 23.84 -1.40 54.78
N ARG A 352 24.54 -0.70 55.69
CA ARG A 352 24.76 -1.09 57.10
C ARG A 352 25.20 -2.54 57.26
N TYR A 353 25.97 -3.04 56.29
CA TYR A 353 26.49 -4.40 56.30
C TYR A 353 27.72 -4.49 57.23
N LYS A 354 27.60 -5.25 58.31
CA LYS A 354 28.73 -5.61 59.16
C LYS A 354 29.41 -6.85 58.56
N ARG A 355 30.75 -6.91 58.60
CA ARG A 355 31.55 -8.06 58.11
C ARG A 355 31.20 -9.31 58.93
N ARG A 356 30.19 -10.06 58.49
CA ARG A 356 29.61 -11.24 59.17
C ARG A 356 30.01 -12.58 58.51
N GLY A 357 31.08 -12.60 57.70
CA GLY A 357 31.61 -13.83 57.08
C GLY A 357 30.77 -14.44 55.94
N ILE A 358 29.75 -13.72 55.45
CA ILE A 358 28.82 -14.20 54.39
C ILE A 358 29.42 -13.99 52.99
N LEU A 359 30.31 -13.01 52.83
CA LEU A 359 31.07 -12.79 51.60
C LEU A 359 32.29 -13.71 51.57
N PRO A 360 32.52 -14.48 50.50
CA PRO A 360 33.76 -15.25 50.32
C PRO A 360 34.99 -14.36 50.45
N SER A 361 36.04 -14.86 51.10
CA SER A 361 37.29 -14.11 51.34
C SER A 361 38.00 -13.64 50.07
N ILE A 362 37.68 -14.25 48.92
CA ILE A 362 38.25 -13.90 47.61
C ILE A 362 37.73 -12.55 47.07
N TYR A 363 36.61 -12.04 47.60
CA TYR A 363 36.00 -10.77 47.18
C TYR A 363 36.23 -9.61 48.18
N LEU A 364 37.06 -9.83 49.20
CA LEU A 364 37.52 -8.83 50.17
C LEU A 364 38.91 -8.34 49.81
#